data_AF-A0A934NFH0-F1
#
_entry.id   AF-A0A934NFH0-F1
#
_cell.length_a   1.000
_cell.length_b   1.000
_cell.length_c   1.000
_cell.angle_alpha   90.00
_cell.angle_beta   90.00
_cell.angle_gamma   90.00
#
_symmetry.space_group_name_H-M   'P 1'
#
loop_
_entity.id
_entity.type
_entity.pdbx_description
1 polymer ?
#
loop_
_entity_poly.entity_id
_entity_poly.type
_entity_poly.pdbx_seq_one_letter_code
_entity_poly.pdbx_strand_id
1 'polypeptide(L)' 'MTWRVPLAEGAIDAAEHALAADRDDEELYRRLMQLQIAVGRTYAAKGVFRELEAHLSEIDAEPAEESARLLRQ' A
#
# COMPACT_ATOMS: atom_id res chain seq x y z
N MET A 1 -11.72 -3.32 20.60
CA MET A 1 -10.87 -2.12 20.36
C MET A 1 -11.27 -1.54 19.02
N THR A 2 -12.14 -0.52 19.01
CA THR A 2 -12.60 0.13 17.78
C THR A 2 -11.56 1.19 17.42
N TRP A 3 -10.57 0.84 16.61
CA TRP A 3 -9.71 1.87 16.02
C TRP A 3 -10.60 2.80 15.19
N ARG A 4 -10.44 4.10 15.39
CA ARG A 4 -11.22 5.15 14.73
C ARG A 4 -11.05 5.05 13.21
N VAL A 5 -12.02 4.43 12.52
CA VAL A 5 -12.20 4.43 11.06
C VAL A 5 -11.86 5.79 10.39
N PRO A 6 -12.26 6.96 10.93
CA PRO A 6 -11.94 8.24 10.28
C PRO A 6 -10.46 8.63 10.27
N LEU A 7 -9.63 8.11 11.20
CA LEU A 7 -8.18 8.35 11.16
C LEU A 7 -7.50 7.49 10.10
N ALA A 8 -8.05 6.30 9.84
CA ALA A 8 -7.49 5.37 8.86
C ALA A 8 -7.79 5.83 7.43
N GLU A 9 -9.01 6.34 7.14
CA GLU A 9 -9.33 6.92 5.84
C GLU A 9 -8.45 8.15 5.53
N GLY A 10 -8.28 9.07 6.50
CA GLY A 10 -7.40 10.24 6.29
C GLY A 10 -5.92 9.87 6.12
N ALA A 11 -5.47 8.77 6.72
CA ALA A 11 -4.11 8.25 6.51
C ALA A 11 -3.95 7.59 5.13
N ILE A 12 -5.00 6.93 4.62
CA ILE A 12 -5.04 6.39 3.26
C ILE A 12 -4.92 7.54 2.25
N ASP A 13 -5.75 8.58 2.38
CA ASP A 13 -5.72 9.74 1.47
C ASP A 13 -4.34 10.42 1.47
N ALA A 14 -3.73 10.58 2.63
CA ALA A 14 -2.39 11.16 2.76
C ALA A 14 -1.30 10.28 2.10
N ALA A 15 -1.40 8.96 2.24
CA ALA A 15 -0.47 8.03 1.61
C ALA A 15 -0.63 7.99 0.08
N GLU A 16 -1.87 8.01 -0.43
CA GLU A 16 -2.14 8.12 -1.87
C GLU A 16 -1.60 9.44 -2.45
N HIS A 17 -1.75 10.54 -1.72
CA HIS A 17 -1.19 11.84 -2.14
C HIS A 17 0.34 11.84 -2.13
N ALA A 18 0.96 11.21 -1.15
CA ALA A 18 2.42 11.07 -1.08
C ALA A 18 2.94 10.22 -2.24
N LEU A 19 2.27 9.11 -2.57
CA LEU A 19 2.61 8.28 -3.73
C LEU A 19 2.47 9.03 -5.06
N ALA A 20 1.49 9.92 -5.19
CA ALA A 20 1.37 10.76 -6.37
C ALA A 20 2.58 11.71 -6.54
N ALA A 21 3.28 12.05 -5.46
CA ALA A 21 4.48 12.88 -5.47
C ALA A 21 5.78 12.08 -5.63
N ASP A 22 5.85 10.87 -5.07
CA ASP A 22 6.98 9.96 -5.16
C ASP A 22 6.49 8.52 -5.36
N ARG A 23 6.56 8.05 -6.61
CA ARG A 23 6.09 6.72 -7.02
C ARG A 23 7.16 5.63 -6.88
N ASP A 24 8.40 6.00 -6.57
CA ASP A 24 9.50 5.04 -6.40
C ASP A 24 9.61 4.53 -4.96
N ASP A 25 8.90 5.16 -4.01
CA ASP A 25 8.94 4.81 -2.59
C ASP A 25 8.09 3.57 -2.26
N GLU A 26 8.72 2.39 -2.29
CA GLU A 26 8.08 1.13 -1.90
C GLU A 26 7.56 1.13 -0.45
N GLU A 27 8.19 1.87 0.47
CA GLU A 27 7.73 1.94 1.86
C GLU A 27 6.38 2.68 1.94
N LEU A 28 6.12 3.67 1.07
CA LEU A 28 4.80 4.28 0.96
C LEU A 28 3.75 3.31 0.43
N TYR A 29 4.07 2.51 -0.61
CA TYR A 29 3.18 1.44 -1.08
C TYR A 29 2.84 0.45 0.05
N ARG A 30 3.85 0.03 0.81
CA ARG A 30 3.69 -0.91 1.92
C ARG A 30 2.79 -0.36 3.02
N ARG A 31 2.98 0.91 3.41
CA ARG A 31 2.12 1.58 4.40
C ARG A 31 0.68 1.69 3.92
N LEU A 32 0.47 2.05 2.65
CA LEU A 32 -0.86 2.11 2.06
C LEU A 32 -1.53 0.72 2.09
N MET A 33 -0.81 -0.34 1.73
CA MET A 33 -1.33 -1.71 1.83
C MET A 33 -1.75 -2.08 3.26
N GLN A 34 -0.92 -1.78 4.26
CA GLN A 34 -1.23 -2.03 5.67
C GLN A 34 -2.46 -1.26 6.13
N LEU A 35 -2.60 0.01 5.75
CA LEU A 35 -3.77 0.83 6.07
C LEU A 35 -5.05 0.25 5.45
N GLN A 36 -5.01 -0.12 4.16
CA GLN A 36 -6.14 -0.75 3.47
C GLN A 36 -6.54 -2.08 4.13
N ILE A 37 -5.57 -2.92 4.53
CA ILE A 37 -5.83 -4.16 5.27
C ILE A 37 -6.47 -3.87 6.63
N ALA A 38 -5.95 -2.88 7.38
CA ALA A 38 -6.44 -2.53 8.71
C ALA A 38 -7.90 -2.07 8.72
N VAL A 39 -8.39 -1.49 7.62
CA VAL A 39 -9.80 -1.10 7.44
C VAL A 39 -10.67 -2.17 6.75
N GLY A 40 -10.12 -3.37 6.51
CA GLY A 40 -10.84 -4.49 5.87
C GLY A 40 -10.95 -4.40 4.35
N ARG A 41 -10.20 -3.50 3.70
CA ARG A 41 -10.16 -3.31 2.24
C ARG A 41 -9.07 -4.15 1.59
N THR A 42 -9.05 -5.46 1.84
CA THR A 42 -8.02 -6.39 1.32
C THR A 42 -7.93 -6.38 -0.22
N TYR A 43 -9.03 -6.15 -0.94
CA TYR A 43 -9.00 -6.02 -2.39
C TYR A 43 -8.25 -4.76 -2.86
N ALA A 44 -8.41 -3.64 -2.14
CA ALA A 44 -7.66 -2.41 -2.42
C ALA A 44 -6.17 -2.61 -2.16
N ALA A 45 -5.79 -3.29 -1.07
CA ALA A 45 -4.40 -3.64 -0.78
C ALA A 45 -3.76 -4.49 -1.89
N LYS A 46 -4.50 -5.44 -2.49
CA LYS A 46 -4.04 -6.19 -3.67
C LYS A 46 -3.87 -5.31 -4.90
N GLY A 47 -4.73 -4.31 -5.07
CA GLY A 47 -4.60 -3.31 -6.15
C GLY A 47 -3.32 -2.51 -6.01
N VAL A 48 -3.03 -2.01 -4.81
CA VAL A 48 -1.80 -1.27 -4.48
C VAL A 48 -0.56 -2.12 -4.74
N PHE A 49 -0.58 -3.41 -4.35
CA PHE A 49 0.54 -4.31 -4.63
C PHE A 49 0.80 -4.53 -6.13
N ARG A 50 -0.26 -4.66 -6.94
CA ARG A 50 -0.12 -4.80 -8.40
C ARG A 50 0.43 -3.54 -9.05
N GLU A 51 0.08 -2.38 -8.51
CA GLU A 51 0.64 -1.11 -8.97
C GLU A 51 2.15 -1.05 -8.65
N LEU A 52 2.55 -1.45 -7.43
CA LEU A 52 3.96 -1.58 -7.06
C LEU A 52 4.70 -2.57 -7.99
N GLU A 53 4.12 -3.74 -8.26
CA GLU A 53 4.70 -4.72 -9.19
C GLU A 53 4.90 -4.13 -10.59
N ALA A 54 3.89 -3.44 -11.11
CA ALA A 54 3.96 -2.81 -12.42
C ALA A 54 5.07 -1.75 -12.47
N HIS A 55 5.13 -0.90 -11.44
CA HIS A 55 6.09 0.20 -11.35
C HIS A 55 7.53 -0.31 -11.22
N LEU A 56 7.79 -1.26 -10.32
CA LEU A 56 9.13 -1.84 -10.16
C LEU A 56 9.58 -2.62 -11.42
N SER A 57 8.65 -3.25 -12.13
CA SER A 57 8.97 -3.92 -13.38
C SER A 57 9.45 -2.94 -14.48
N GLU A 58 9.10 -1.65 -14.43
CA GLU A 58 9.60 -0.65 -15.37
C GLU A 58 11.12 -0.41 -15.22
N ILE A 59 11.67 -0.73 -14.06
CA ILE A 59 13.10 -0.55 -13.72
C ILE A 59 13.83 -1.88 -13.49
N ASP A 60 13.26 -2.99 -13.99
CA ASP A 60 13.78 -4.36 -13.79
C ASP A 60 14.00 -4.73 -12.30
N ALA A 61 13.14 -4.20 -11.42
CA ALA A 61 13.11 -4.52 -9.99
C ALA A 61 11.88 -5.36 -9.62
N GLU A 62 11.95 -6.01 -8.46
CA GLU A 62 10.87 -6.81 -7.89
C GLU A 62 10.48 -6.26 -6.51
N PRO A 63 9.21 -6.35 -6.09
CA PRO A 63 8.79 -5.96 -4.75
C PRO A 63 9.55 -6.72 -3.67
N ALA A 64 9.88 -6.05 -2.57
CA ALA A 64 10.49 -6.71 -1.42
C ALA A 64 9.56 -7.81 -0.88
N GLU A 65 10.17 -8.88 -0.35
CA GLU A 65 9.43 -10.03 0.19
C GLU A 65 8.46 -9.62 1.32
N GLU A 66 8.79 -8.58 2.08
CA GLU A 66 7.94 -7.99 3.12
C GLU A 66 6.61 -7.50 2.54
N SER A 67 6.65 -6.80 1.41
CA SER A 67 5.47 -6.27 0.70
C SER A 67 4.58 -7.43 0.21
N ALA A 68 5.18 -8.50 -0.31
CA ALA A 68 4.45 -9.71 -0.71
C ALA A 68 3.84 -10.47 0.49
N ARG A 69 4.49 -10.46 1.66
CA ARG A 69 3.99 -11.13 2.89
C ARG A 69 2.70 -10.50 3.41
N LEU A 70 2.45 -9.21 3.16
CA LEU A 70 1.22 -8.53 3.62
C LEU A 70 -0.06 -9.13 3.03
N LEU A 71 0.00 -9.72 1.82
CA LEU A 71 -1.17 -10.31 1.17
C LEU A 71 -1.49 -11.74 1.60
N ARG A 72 -0.62 -12.36 2.40
CA ARG A 72 -0.76 -13.75 2.88
C ARG A 72 -1.35 -13.85 4.29
N GLN A 73 -1.73 -12.71 4.88
CA GLN A 73 -2.24 -12.58 6.25
C GLN A 73 -3.75 -12.84 6.35
#